data_AF-A0A3B4AA54-F1
#
_entry.id   AF-A0A3B4AA54-F1
#
_cell.length_a   1.000
_cell.length_b   1.000
_cell.length_c   1.000
_cell.angle_alpha   90.00
_cell.angle_beta   90.00
_cell.angle_gamma   90.00
#
_symmetry.space_group_name_H-M   'P 1'
#
loop_
_entity.id
_entity.type
_entity.pdbx_description
1 polymer ?
#
loop_
_entity_poly.entity_id
_entity_poly.type
_entity_poly.pdbx_seq_one_letter_code
_entity_poly.pdbx_strand_id
1 'polypeptide(L)'
;MEVQHTRNVETGVENVVYAYLINRGCSEERHYGLKAAEMTALPPAIVHEAKTIASNVSQQLMQQSDPETQIQRAVYHLATRLLQTARNSRLDSESLRMYLKGLKKQYEAGLQAAEQLAASVETEEE
;
A
#
# COMPACT_ATOMS: atom_id res chain seq x y z
N MET A 1 8.84 2.90 -12.14
CA MET A 1 8.77 3.60 -13.43
C MET A 1 9.11 5.05 -13.14
N GLU A 2 10.32 5.47 -13.48
CA GLU A 2 10.74 6.85 -13.27
C GLU A 2 10.32 7.70 -14.46
N VAL A 3 9.68 8.83 -14.19
CA VAL A 3 9.17 9.74 -15.21
C VAL A 3 9.60 11.16 -14.88
N GLN A 4 9.98 11.90 -15.93
CA GLN A 4 10.35 13.29 -15.81
C GLN A 4 9.16 14.15 -16.17
N HIS A 5 8.75 15.00 -15.23
CA HIS A 5 7.74 16.02 -15.46
C HIS A 5 8.43 17.28 -15.98
N THR A 6 8.08 17.68 -17.19
CA THR A 6 8.58 18.91 -17.81
C THR A 6 7.42 19.86 -18.01
N ARG A 7 7.57 21.10 -17.56
CA ARG A 7 6.56 22.14 -17.76
C ARG A 7 7.05 23.10 -18.83
N ASN A 8 6.28 23.25 -19.90
CA ASN A 8 6.58 24.26 -20.90
C ASN A 8 6.31 25.65 -20.31
N VAL A 9 7.33 26.50 -20.29
CA VAL A 9 7.28 27.84 -19.68
C VAL A 9 6.37 28.79 -20.46
N GLU A 10 6.18 28.57 -21.77
CA GLU A 10 5.42 29.46 -22.66
C GLU A 10 3.92 29.13 -22.68
N THR A 11 3.57 27.84 -22.68
CA THR A 11 2.18 27.37 -22.76
C THR A 11 1.62 26.87 -21.42
N GLY A 12 2.48 26.72 -20.41
CA GLY A 12 2.12 26.20 -19.09
C GLY A 12 1.76 24.71 -19.08
N VAL A 13 1.82 24.03 -20.22
CA VAL A 13 1.44 22.62 -20.40
C VAL A 13 2.48 21.72 -19.74
N GLU A 14 2.00 20.77 -18.92
CA GLU A 14 2.82 19.71 -18.33
C GLU A 14 2.94 18.53 -19.30
N ASN A 15 4.16 18.03 -19.46
CA ASN A 15 4.49 16.86 -20.25
C ASN A 15 5.24 15.85 -19.39
N VAL A 16 4.94 14.58 -19.60
CA VAL A 16 5.60 13.47 -18.90
C VAL A 16 6.42 12.64 -19.87
N VAL A 17 7.72 12.53 -19.60
CA VAL A 17 8.67 11.78 -20.42
C VAL A 17 9.18 10.58 -19.63
N TYR A 18 9.21 9.41 -20.27
CA TYR A 18 9.80 8.21 -19.67
C TYR A 18 11.32 8.35 -19.56
N ALA A 19 11.86 8.14 -18.36
CA ALA A 19 13.31 8.14 -18.17
C ALA A 19 13.95 6.82 -18.65
N TYR A 20 13.14 5.75 -18.85
CA TYR A 20 13.58 4.39 -19.18
C TYR A 20 14.61 3.78 -18.19
N LEU A 21 14.67 4.33 -16.97
CA LEU A 21 15.54 3.86 -15.89
C LEU A 21 14.81 2.81 -15.03
N ILE A 22 15.55 1.77 -14.65
CA ILE A 22 15.08 0.71 -13.76
C ILE A 22 15.77 0.88 -12.41
N ASN A 23 14.99 1.19 -11.38
CA ASN A 23 15.47 1.32 -10.02
C ASN A 23 14.93 0.18 -9.14
N ARG A 24 15.72 -0.23 -8.15
CA ARG A 24 15.29 -1.23 -7.16
C ARG A 24 14.28 -0.58 -6.21
N GLY A 25 13.11 -1.19 -6.06
CA GLY A 25 12.07 -0.76 -5.11
C GLY A 25 10.74 -0.42 -5.80
N CYS A 26 9.88 0.29 -5.09
CA CYS A 26 8.59 0.73 -5.60
C CYS A 26 8.72 2.08 -6.32
N SER A 27 7.89 2.28 -7.34
CA SER A 27 7.80 3.58 -8.03
C SER A 27 7.09 4.61 -7.15
N GLU A 28 7.58 5.84 -7.10
CA GLU A 28 6.88 6.95 -6.43
C GLU A 28 5.69 7.46 -7.27
N GLU A 29 5.73 7.27 -8.58
CA GLU A 29 4.69 7.69 -9.51
C GLU A 29 3.39 6.89 -9.30
N ARG A 30 2.44 7.49 -8.58
CA ARG A 30 1.11 6.92 -8.33
C ARG A 30 0.11 7.40 -9.37
N HIS A 31 -0.80 6.51 -9.76
CA HIS A 31 -1.89 6.80 -10.71
C HIS A 31 -1.39 7.33 -12.05
N TYR A 32 -0.22 6.85 -12.52
CA TYR A 32 0.39 7.29 -13.76
C TYR A 32 -0.57 7.30 -14.95
N GLY A 33 -1.40 6.26 -15.10
CA GLY A 33 -2.38 6.18 -16.20
C GLY A 33 -3.40 7.32 -16.20
N LEU A 34 -3.87 7.77 -15.03
CA LEU A 34 -4.79 8.90 -14.92
C LEU A 34 -4.09 10.23 -15.23
N LYS A 35 -2.86 10.41 -14.72
CA LYS A 35 -2.06 11.61 -15.02
C LYS A 35 -1.70 11.72 -16.50
N ALA A 36 -1.38 10.60 -17.14
CA ALA A 36 -1.13 10.56 -18.58
C ALA A 36 -2.41 10.91 -19.37
N ALA A 37 -3.58 10.39 -18.95
CA ALA A 37 -4.86 10.70 -19.58
C ALA A 37 -5.20 12.20 -19.54
N GLU A 38 -4.85 12.92 -18.45
CA GLU A 38 -5.02 14.38 -18.35
C GLU A 38 -4.24 15.16 -19.41
N MET A 39 -3.13 14.61 -19.90
CA MET A 39 -2.26 15.23 -20.90
C MET A 39 -2.66 14.87 -22.33
N THR A 40 -3.67 14.02 -22.50
CA THR A 40 -4.22 13.66 -23.81
C THR A 40 -5.45 14.50 -24.15
N ALA A 41 -5.92 14.40 -25.40
CA ALA A 41 -7.17 15.03 -25.85
C ALA A 41 -8.45 14.34 -25.33
N LEU A 42 -8.38 13.60 -24.21
CA LEU A 42 -9.54 12.97 -23.62
C LEU A 42 -10.48 14.02 -22.99
N PRO A 43 -11.80 13.83 -23.11
CA PRO A 43 -12.76 14.72 -22.45
C PRO A 43 -12.52 14.77 -20.94
N PRO A 44 -12.49 15.97 -20.32
CA PRO A 44 -12.21 16.11 -18.90
C PRO A 44 -13.25 15.39 -18.04
N ALA A 45 -14.50 15.30 -18.49
CA ALA A 45 -15.56 14.58 -17.78
C ALA A 45 -15.20 13.10 -17.54
N ILE A 46 -14.65 12.42 -18.55
CA ILE A 46 -14.26 11.00 -18.46
C ILE A 46 -13.09 10.82 -17.48
N VAL A 47 -12.13 11.73 -17.51
CA VAL A 47 -10.97 11.68 -16.60
C VAL A 47 -11.40 11.89 -15.15
N HIS A 48 -12.35 12.80 -14.89
CA HIS A 48 -12.88 13.03 -13.55
C HIS A 48 -13.69 11.84 -13.03
N GLU A 49 -14.51 11.23 -13.89
CA GLU A 49 -15.25 10.02 -13.55
C GLU A 49 -14.27 8.87 -13.21
N ALA A 50 -13.24 8.66 -14.04
CA ALA A 50 -12.23 7.65 -13.80
C ALA A 50 -11.46 7.87 -12.48
N LYS A 51 -11.16 9.12 -12.11
CA LYS A 51 -10.58 9.46 -10.80
C LYS A 51 -11.50 9.06 -9.64
N THR A 52 -12.81 9.30 -9.80
CA THR A 52 -13.81 8.97 -8.78
C THR A 52 -13.90 7.46 -8.59
N ILE A 53 -13.98 6.72 -9.70
CA ILE A 53 -14.00 5.25 -9.69
C ILE A 53 -12.71 4.69 -9.06
N ALA A 54 -11.54 5.20 -9.44
CA ALA A 54 -10.26 4.76 -8.88
C ALA A 54 -10.20 4.99 -7.36
N SER A 55 -10.71 6.13 -6.88
CA SER A 55 -10.81 6.41 -5.44
C SER A 55 -11.72 5.39 -4.75
N ASN A 56 -12.91 5.14 -5.28
CA ASN A 56 -13.87 4.18 -4.71
C ASN A 56 -13.30 2.76 -4.66
N VAL A 57 -12.68 2.30 -5.74
CA VAL A 57 -12.04 0.97 -5.79
C VAL A 57 -10.89 0.88 -4.79
N SER A 58 -10.06 1.93 -4.68
CA SER A 58 -8.97 1.93 -3.70
C SER A 58 -9.47 1.85 -2.26
N GLN A 59 -10.58 2.54 -1.97
CA GLN A 59 -11.21 2.51 -0.66
C GLN A 59 -11.84 1.15 -0.38
N GLN A 60 -12.57 0.57 -1.35
CA GLN A 60 -13.14 -0.77 -1.24
C GLN A 60 -12.07 -1.84 -1.03
N LEU A 61 -10.96 -1.78 -1.76
CA LEU A 61 -9.86 -2.74 -1.60
C LEU A 61 -9.19 -2.65 -0.22
N MET A 62 -9.18 -1.48 0.40
CA MET A 62 -8.72 -1.33 1.79
C MET A 62 -9.73 -1.91 2.79
N GLN A 63 -11.04 -1.75 2.52
CA GLN A 63 -12.12 -2.18 3.41
C GLN A 63 -12.42 -3.69 3.30
N GLN A 64 -12.36 -4.28 2.10
CA GLN A 64 -12.61 -5.70 1.84
C GLN A 64 -11.39 -6.60 2.13
N SER A 65 -10.54 -6.21 3.07
CA SER A 65 -9.45 -7.10 3.48
C SER A 65 -10.04 -8.24 4.28
N ASP A 66 -10.29 -9.35 3.58
CA ASP A 66 -10.73 -10.64 4.12
C ASP A 66 -9.97 -10.95 5.42
N PRO A 67 -10.66 -11.36 6.51
CA PRO A 67 -10.01 -11.76 7.75
C PRO A 67 -8.87 -12.77 7.52
N GLU A 68 -9.00 -13.69 6.56
CA GLU A 68 -7.91 -14.62 6.22
C GLU A 68 -6.67 -13.89 5.69
N THR A 69 -6.87 -12.88 4.83
CA THR A 69 -5.78 -12.04 4.30
C THR A 69 -5.11 -11.21 5.40
N GLN A 70 -5.87 -10.74 6.40
CA GLN A 70 -5.30 -10.04 7.55
C GLN A 70 -4.44 -10.95 8.43
N ILE A 71 -4.89 -12.19 8.68
CA ILE A 71 -4.11 -13.20 9.41
C ILE A 71 -2.82 -13.51 8.66
N GLN A 72 -2.90 -13.77 7.36
CA GLN A 72 -1.71 -14.05 6.53
C GLN A 72 -0.72 -12.87 6.54
N ARG A 73 -1.20 -11.63 6.50
CA ARG A 73 -0.36 -10.42 6.65
C ARG A 73 0.32 -10.36 8.03
N ALA A 74 -0.42 -10.62 9.10
CA ALA A 74 0.14 -10.63 10.45
C ALA A 74 1.25 -11.68 10.62
N VAL A 75 1.02 -12.89 10.10
CA VAL A 75 2.01 -13.99 10.07
C VAL A 75 3.24 -13.57 9.26
N TYR A 76 3.05 -13.03 8.05
CA TYR A 76 4.15 -12.59 7.19
C TYR A 76 5.00 -11.50 7.87
N HIS A 77 4.37 -10.52 8.52
CA HIS A 77 5.08 -9.47 9.25
C HIS A 77 5.89 -10.02 10.42
N LEU A 78 5.30 -10.93 11.21
CA LEU A 78 6.00 -11.59 12.32
C LEU A 78 7.21 -12.36 11.81
N ALA A 79 7.02 -13.23 10.80
CA ALA A 79 8.08 -14.05 10.22
C ALA A 79 9.22 -13.19 9.65
N THR A 80 8.88 -12.13 8.91
CA THR A 80 9.87 -11.22 8.31
C THR A 80 10.69 -10.51 9.37
N ARG A 81 10.05 -9.98 10.42
CA ARG A 81 10.74 -9.26 11.49
C ARG A 81 11.58 -10.20 12.36
N LEU A 82 11.12 -11.42 12.62
CA LEU A 82 11.91 -12.44 13.29
C LEU A 82 13.16 -12.81 12.49
N LEU A 83 13.02 -13.00 11.17
CA LEU A 83 14.15 -13.30 10.29
C LEU A 83 15.16 -12.14 10.25
N GLN A 84 14.66 -10.90 10.16
CA GLN A 84 15.50 -9.70 10.20
C GLN A 84 16.25 -9.58 11.53
N THR A 85 15.58 -9.85 12.64
CA THR A 85 16.18 -9.81 13.99
C THR A 85 17.22 -10.91 14.14
N ALA A 86 16.93 -12.14 13.71
CA ALA A 86 17.87 -13.25 13.78
C ALA A 86 19.16 -13.00 12.96
N ARG A 87 19.04 -12.35 11.79
CA ARG A 87 20.16 -12.10 10.89
C ARG A 87 21.00 -10.87 11.27
N ASN A 88 20.37 -9.82 11.79
CA ASN A 88 21.01 -8.50 11.92
C ASN A 88 20.97 -7.91 13.34
N SER A 89 20.46 -8.63 14.34
CA SER A 89 20.37 -8.09 15.70
C SER A 89 21.75 -7.84 16.29
N ARG A 90 21.98 -6.60 16.71
CA ARG A 90 23.05 -6.19 17.63
C ARG A 90 22.51 -5.82 19.02
N LEU A 91 21.25 -6.18 19.30
CA LEU A 91 20.61 -5.86 20.58
C LEU A 91 21.20 -6.73 21.69
N ASP A 92 21.29 -6.15 22.88
CA ASP A 92 21.57 -6.90 24.11
C ASP A 92 20.44 -7.88 24.42
N SER A 93 20.73 -8.89 25.25
CA SER A 93 19.80 -9.98 25.55
C SER A 93 18.49 -9.49 26.16
N GLU A 94 18.50 -8.42 26.96
CA GLU A 94 17.30 -7.91 27.62
C GLU A 94 16.44 -7.07 26.65
N SER A 95 17.06 -6.20 25.86
CA SER A 95 16.35 -5.45 24.81
C SER A 95 15.78 -6.39 23.73
N LEU A 96 16.50 -7.46 23.37
CA LEU A 96 15.99 -8.47 22.44
C LEU A 96 14.75 -9.16 23.01
N ARG A 97 14.78 -9.53 24.30
CA ARG A 97 13.64 -10.15 24.98
C ARG A 97 12.43 -9.21 24.99
N MET A 98 12.64 -7.93 25.28
CA MET A 98 11.59 -6.91 25.27
C MET A 98 11.03 -6.68 23.86
N TYR A 99 11.90 -6.63 22.84
CA TYR A 99 11.49 -6.51 21.44
C TYR A 99 10.63 -7.70 20.99
N LEU A 100 11.06 -8.93 21.27
CA LEU A 100 10.32 -10.15 20.91
C LEU A 100 8.96 -10.22 21.62
N LYS A 101 8.88 -9.80 22.89
CA LYS A 101 7.59 -9.66 23.60
C LYS A 101 6.68 -8.63 22.92
N GLY A 102 7.23 -7.50 22.48
CA GLY A 102 6.49 -6.49 21.72
C GLY A 102 5.99 -7.03 20.37
N LEU A 103 6.82 -7.81 19.69
CA LEU A 103 6.48 -8.44 18.41
C LEU A 103 5.33 -9.44 18.55
N LYS A 104 5.36 -10.26 19.61
CA LYS A 104 4.27 -11.17 19.97
C LYS A 104 2.97 -10.41 20.22
N LYS A 105 3.01 -9.32 21.00
CA LYS A 105 1.83 -8.50 21.28
C LYS A 105 1.23 -7.87 20.01
N GLN A 106 2.08 -7.43 19.08
CA GLN A 106 1.63 -6.89 17.79
C GLN A 106 0.95 -7.95 16.93
N TYR A 107 1.45 -9.19 16.95
CA TYR A 107 0.82 -10.31 16.25
C TYR A 107 -0.55 -10.67 16.85
N GLU A 108 -0.64 -10.78 18.18
CA GLU A 108 -1.90 -11.06 18.88
C GLU A 108 -2.96 -9.97 18.64
N ALA A 109 -2.56 -8.69 18.63
CA ALA A 109 -3.46 -7.59 18.29
C ALA A 109 -3.96 -7.66 16.84
N GLY A 110 -3.10 -8.08 15.90
CA GLY A 110 -3.50 -8.31 14.50
C GLY A 110 -4.48 -9.47 14.35
N LEU A 111 -4.31 -10.54 15.15
CA LEU A 111 -5.24 -11.67 15.17
C LEU A 111 -6.61 -11.25 15.70
N GLN A 112 -6.65 -10.50 16.81
CA GLN A 112 -7.88 -9.99 17.40
C GLN A 112 -8.63 -9.04 16.45
N ALA A 113 -7.90 -8.19 15.72
CA ALA A 113 -8.51 -7.33 14.70
C ALA A 113 -9.12 -8.15 13.56
N ALA A 114 -8.45 -9.21 13.11
CA ALA A 114 -8.98 -10.11 12.09
C ALA A 114 -10.21 -10.90 12.58
N GLU A 115 -10.19 -11.38 13.83
CA GLU A 115 -11.34 -12.05 14.46
C GLU A 115 -12.55 -11.12 14.59
N GLN A 116 -12.34 -9.84 14.94
CA GLN A 116 -13.40 -8.83 15.00
C GLN A 116 -13.98 -8.52 13.62
N LEU A 117 -13.14 -8.48 12.57
CA LEU A 117 -13.60 -8.34 11.20
C LEU A 117 -14.43 -9.56 10.74
N ALA A 118 -14.00 -10.77 11.07
CA ALA A 118 -14.75 -11.99 10.75
C ALA A 118 -16.14 -11.99 11.42
N ALA A 119 -16.21 -11.62 12.70
CA ALA A 119 -17.47 -11.55 13.44
C ALA A 119 -18.45 -10.49 12.90
N SER A 120 -17.96 -9.39 12.33
CA SER A 120 -18.83 -8.36 11.70
C SER A 120 -19.41 -8.78 10.35
N VAL A 121 -18.73 -9.66 9.61
CA VAL A 121 -19.20 -10.17 8.32
C VAL A 121 -20.33 -11.21 8.51
N GLU A 122 -20.29 -11.98 9.61
CA GLU A 122 -21.34 -12.96 9.94
C GLU A 122 -22.67 -12.30 10.35
N THR A 123 -22.67 -11.03 10.80
CA THR A 123 -23.89 -10.32 11.21
C THR A 123 -24.64 -9.62 10.07
N GLU A 124 -24.09 -9.55 8.86
CA GLU A 124 -24.76 -8.95 7.69
C GLU A 124 -25.48 -9.98 6.80
N GLU A 125 -25.42 -11.28 7.13
CA GLU A 125 -26.10 -12.37 6.39
C GLU A 125 -27.39 -12.91 7.04
N GLU A 126 -27.91 -12.30 8.12
CA GLU A 126 -29.21 -12.67 8.75
C GLU A 126 -30.36 -11.69 8.45
#